data_AF-A0A821CTL5-F1
#
_entry.id   AF-A0A821CTL5-F1
#
_cell.length_a   1.000
_cell.length_b   1.000
_cell.length_c   1.000
_cell.angle_alpha   90.00
_cell.angle_beta   90.00
_cell.angle_gamma   90.00
#
_symmetry.space_group_name_H-M   'P 1'
#
loop_
_entity.id
_entity.type
_entity.pdbx_description
1 polymer ?
#
loop_
_entity_poly.entity_id
_entity_poly.type
_entity_poly.pdbx_seq_one_letter_code
_entity_poly.pdbx_strand_id
1 'polypeptide(L)'
;YSLELGLGLFDWVGNGISMEMATLIVNVIVTIRHFIQRYRMKRTVLTADGRRQWNRSVKLGAQLIAIGMIYVIGWVPYSLIVLIQMFKGSEELADILSRVLAYFPYFQELILPFVAILYMPEIKGKLIALCVFPCRNLKRRHQNQVQVIHLQQTTSHFQSRIVSHR
;
A
#
# COMPACT_ATOMS: atom_id res chain seq x y z
N TYR A 1 -35.32 19.31 7.52
CA TYR A 1 -34.09 19.62 8.29
C TYR A 1 -33.78 18.63 9.41
N SER A 2 -34.39 18.67 10.60
CA SER A 2 -34.00 17.77 11.72
C SER A 2 -34.27 16.28 11.45
N LEU A 3 -35.36 15.96 10.74
CA LEU A 3 -35.72 14.58 10.40
C LEU A 3 -34.85 13.99 9.27
N GLU A 4 -34.50 14.81 8.28
CA GLU A 4 -33.62 14.42 7.17
C GLU A 4 -32.17 14.23 7.63
N LEU A 5 -31.71 15.08 8.55
CA LEU A 5 -30.39 14.94 9.17
C LEU A 5 -30.32 13.63 9.96
N GLY A 6 -31.38 13.29 10.71
CA GLY A 6 -31.47 12.05 11.48
C GLY A 6 -31.44 10.80 10.61
N LEU A 7 -32.17 10.79 9.48
CA LEU A 7 -32.18 9.67 8.53
C LEU A 7 -30.80 9.46 7.86
N GLY A 8 -30.16 10.54 7.43
CA GLY A 8 -28.83 10.47 6.82
C GLY A 8 -27.75 9.98 7.80
N LEU A 9 -27.81 10.43 9.05
CA LEU A 9 -26.91 9.97 10.11
C LEU A 9 -27.16 8.49 10.46
N PHE A 10 -28.42 8.04 10.47
CA PHE A 10 -28.75 6.65 10.76
C PHE A 10 -28.29 5.70 9.66
N ASP A 11 -28.46 6.07 8.39
CA ASP A 11 -27.96 5.29 7.24
C ASP A 11 -26.43 5.26 7.20
N TRP A 12 -25.80 6.40 7.50
CA TRP A 12 -24.35 6.51 7.61
C TRP A 12 -23.79 5.65 8.76
N VAL A 13 -24.40 5.70 9.94
CA VAL A 13 -24.01 4.88 11.09
C VAL A 13 -24.23 3.40 10.80
N GLY A 14 -25.39 3.04 10.25
CA GLY A 14 -25.74 1.67 9.92
C GLY A 14 -24.76 1.06 8.93
N ASN A 15 -24.48 1.75 7.82
CA ASN A 15 -23.61 1.23 6.77
C ASN A 15 -22.12 1.38 7.10
N GLY A 16 -21.71 2.51 7.66
CA GLY A 16 -20.32 2.78 8.03
C GLY A 16 -19.84 1.88 9.17
N ILE A 17 -20.55 1.90 10.30
CA ILE A 17 -20.14 1.11 11.47
C ILE A 17 -20.25 -0.39 11.19
N SER A 18 -21.26 -0.85 10.44
CA SER A 18 -21.35 -2.28 10.09
C SER A 18 -20.20 -2.74 9.21
N MET A 19 -19.78 -1.93 8.22
CA MET A 19 -18.63 -2.22 7.38
C MET A 19 -17.33 -2.23 8.19
N GLU A 20 -17.16 -1.29 9.12
CA GLU A 20 -16.02 -1.24 10.03
C GLU A 20 -15.95 -2.47 10.93
N MET A 21 -17.08 -2.84 11.55
CA MET A 21 -17.18 -4.03 12.39
C MET A 21 -16.89 -5.31 11.60
N ALA A 22 -17.42 -5.44 10.38
CA ALA A 22 -17.12 -6.57 9.50
C ALA A 22 -15.62 -6.64 9.18
N THR A 23 -15.00 -5.50 8.88
CA THR A 23 -13.56 -5.40 8.59
C THR A 23 -12.72 -5.81 9.80
N LEU A 24 -13.10 -5.36 11.00
CA LEU A 24 -12.43 -5.70 12.25
C LEU A 24 -12.55 -7.20 12.55
N ILE A 25 -13.74 -7.78 12.40
CA ILE A 25 -14.00 -9.22 12.56
C ILE A 25 -13.12 -10.03 11.60
N VAL A 26 -13.09 -9.66 10.32
CA VAL A 26 -12.26 -10.34 9.31
C VAL A 26 -10.77 -10.23 9.68
N ASN A 27 -10.30 -9.05 10.07
CA ASN A 27 -8.90 -8.85 10.51
C ASN A 27 -8.55 -9.71 11.72
N VAL A 28 -9.44 -9.82 12.70
CA VAL A 28 -9.26 -10.69 13.88
C VAL A 28 -9.21 -12.15 13.46
N ILE A 29 -10.15 -12.62 12.61
CA ILE A 29 -10.18 -14.00 12.11
C ILE A 29 -8.89 -14.33 11.36
N VAL A 30 -8.42 -13.45 10.48
CA VAL A 30 -7.17 -13.64 9.73
C VAL A 30 -5.98 -13.69 10.67
N THR A 31 -5.94 -12.83 11.69
CA THR A 31 -4.87 -12.82 12.70
C THR A 31 -4.85 -14.12 13.51
N ILE A 32 -6.02 -14.58 13.98
CA ILE A 32 -6.16 -15.86 14.71
C ILE A 32 -5.72 -17.02 13.82
N ARG A 33 -6.23 -17.09 12.58
CA ARG A 33 -5.86 -18.13 11.61
C ARG A 33 -4.35 -18.12 11.38
N HIS A 34 -3.75 -16.95 11.21
CA HIS A 34 -2.31 -16.79 11.06
C HIS A 34 -1.55 -17.32 12.28
N PHE A 35 -2.02 -17.03 13.49
CA PHE A 35 -1.42 -17.51 14.73
C PHE A 35 -1.52 -19.04 14.89
N ILE A 36 -2.67 -19.62 14.55
CA ILE A 36 -2.87 -21.08 14.55
C ILE A 36 -1.95 -21.75 13.53
N GLN A 37 -1.88 -21.20 12.32
CA GLN A 37 -1.03 -21.71 11.25
C GLN A 37 0.46 -21.66 11.65
N ARG A 38 0.86 -20.59 12.35
CA ARG A 38 2.18 -20.43 12.95
C ARG A 38 2.44 -21.47 14.04
N TYR A 39 1.47 -21.74 14.90
CA TYR A 39 1.61 -22.78 15.93
C TYR A 39 1.84 -24.17 15.31
N ARG A 40 1.16 -24.48 14.20
CA ARG A 40 1.34 -25.74 13.46
C ARG A 40 2.69 -25.83 12.74
N MET A 41 3.18 -24.72 12.18
CA MET A 41 4.47 -24.69 11.46
C MET A 41 5.71 -24.85 12.36
N LYS A 42 5.62 -24.64 13.69
CA LYS A 42 6.75 -24.83 14.61
C LYS A 42 7.39 -26.23 14.52
N ARG A 43 6.63 -27.26 14.11
CA ARG A 43 7.14 -28.64 13.97
C ARG A 43 7.99 -28.86 12.71
N THR A 44 7.93 -27.97 11.72
CA THR A 44 8.55 -28.18 10.38
C THR A 44 9.77 -27.27 10.14
N VAL A 45 10.19 -26.49 11.14
CA VAL A 45 11.29 -25.50 11.04
C VAL A 45 12.70 -26.13 11.00
N LEU A 46 12.81 -27.45 11.15
CA LEU A 46 14.10 -28.16 11.19
C LEU A 46 14.86 -28.14 9.85
N THR A 47 14.21 -27.86 8.72
CA THR A 47 14.86 -27.70 7.42
C THR A 47 15.22 -26.24 7.12
N ALA A 48 16.32 -26.01 6.37
CA ALA A 48 16.77 -24.67 5.99
C ALA A 48 15.69 -23.87 5.23
N ASP A 49 14.91 -24.54 4.36
CA ASP A 49 13.77 -23.94 3.68
C ASP A 49 12.61 -23.60 4.63
N GLY A 50 12.37 -24.45 5.64
CA GLY A 50 11.39 -24.21 6.69
C GLY A 50 11.67 -22.95 7.50
N ARG A 51 12.95 -22.64 7.79
CA ARG A 51 13.36 -21.40 8.47
C ARG A 51 13.09 -20.16 7.62
N ARG A 52 13.30 -20.22 6.31
CA ARG A 52 13.02 -19.09 5.39
C ARG A 52 11.52 -18.84 5.28
N GLN A 53 10.72 -19.89 5.15
CA GLN A 53 9.25 -19.81 5.08
C GLN A 53 8.64 -19.33 6.41
N TRP A 54 9.23 -19.71 7.54
CA TRP A 54 8.85 -19.21 8.86
C TRP A 54 9.04 -17.68 8.96
N ASN A 55 10.22 -17.18 8.61
CA ASN A 55 10.51 -15.74 8.67
C ASN A 55 9.59 -14.92 7.75
N ARG A 56 9.23 -15.46 6.58
CA ARG A 56 8.28 -14.82 5.66
C ARG A 56 6.87 -14.75 6.26
N SER A 57 6.41 -15.86 6.86
CA SER A 57 5.12 -15.90 7.55
C SER A 57 5.06 -14.90 8.71
N VAL A 58 6.11 -14.81 9.54
CA VAL A 58 6.14 -13.86 10.67
C VAL A 58 6.01 -12.40 10.20
N LYS A 59 6.69 -12.03 9.11
CA LYS A 59 6.59 -10.68 8.53
C LYS A 59 5.18 -10.37 8.02
N LEU A 60 4.53 -11.33 7.36
CA LEU A 60 3.13 -11.18 6.92
C LEU A 60 2.17 -11.01 8.11
N GLY A 61 2.37 -11.78 9.19
CA GLY A 61 1.59 -11.62 10.42
C GLY A 61 1.75 -10.24 11.05
N ALA A 62 2.99 -9.76 11.16
CA ALA A 62 3.27 -8.41 11.66
C ALA A 62 2.64 -7.31 10.78
N GLN A 63 2.63 -7.51 9.45
CA GLN A 63 1.98 -6.60 8.51
C GLN A 63 0.46 -6.56 8.70
N LEU A 64 -0.18 -7.73 8.82
CA LEU A 64 -1.62 -7.84 9.06
C LEU A 64 -2.03 -7.14 10.36
N ILE A 65 -1.23 -7.34 11.42
CA ILE A 65 -1.45 -6.65 12.71
C ILE A 65 -1.26 -5.14 12.54
N ALA A 66 -0.21 -4.70 11.85
CA ALA A 66 0.04 -3.28 11.63
C ALA A 66 -1.10 -2.60 10.85
N ILE A 67 -1.60 -3.24 9.79
CA ILE A 67 -2.74 -2.75 9.00
C ILE A 67 -4.01 -2.71 9.88
N GLY A 68 -4.26 -3.75 10.67
CA GLY A 68 -5.37 -3.79 11.62
C GLY A 68 -5.32 -2.67 12.65
N MET A 69 -4.14 -2.40 13.22
CA MET A 69 -3.94 -1.32 14.19
C MET A 69 -4.16 0.06 13.58
N ILE A 70 -3.68 0.30 12.36
CA ILE A 70 -3.92 1.57 11.65
C ILE A 70 -5.41 1.76 11.42
N TYR A 71 -6.13 0.70 11.03
CA TYR A 71 -7.57 0.75 10.84
C TYR A 71 -8.31 1.10 12.14
N VAL A 72 -7.95 0.45 13.23
CA VAL A 72 -8.54 0.72 14.56
C VAL A 72 -8.27 2.17 14.99
N ILE A 73 -7.02 2.65 14.85
CA ILE A 73 -6.65 4.01 15.25
C ILE A 73 -7.34 5.07 14.37
N GLY A 74 -7.52 4.79 13.08
CA GLY A 74 -8.15 5.73 12.14
C GLY A 74 -9.66 5.85 12.32
N TRP A 75 -10.34 4.71 12.48
CA TRP A 75 -11.81 4.68 12.45
C TRP A 75 -12.46 4.73 13.84
N VAL A 76 -11.91 4.05 14.84
CA VAL A 76 -12.58 3.96 16.16
C VAL A 76 -12.77 5.32 16.83
N PRO A 77 -11.79 6.24 16.87
CA PRO A 77 -11.99 7.56 17.47
C PRO A 77 -13.09 8.36 16.77
N TYR A 78 -13.14 8.27 15.44
CA TYR A 78 -14.13 8.96 14.63
C TYR A 78 -15.53 8.38 14.87
N SER A 79 -15.70 7.06 14.83
CA SER A 79 -16.98 6.39 15.09
C SER A 79 -17.49 6.61 16.52
N LEU A 80 -16.59 6.65 17.51
CA LEU A 80 -16.94 6.98 18.90
C LEU A 80 -17.48 8.41 19.02
N ILE A 81 -16.85 9.37 18.34
CA ILE A 81 -17.26 10.77 18.42
C ILE A 81 -18.59 10.99 17.70
N VAL A 82 -18.84 10.32 16.57
CA VAL A 82 -20.15 10.34 15.91
C VAL A 82 -21.24 9.78 16.83
N LEU A 83 -20.97 8.67 17.52
CA LEU A 83 -21.91 8.13 18.51
C LEU A 83 -22.19 9.14 19.62
N ILE A 84 -21.16 9.77 20.19
CA ILE A 84 -21.32 10.79 21.24
C ILE A 84 -22.16 11.98 20.72
N GLN A 85 -21.90 12.42 19.49
CA GLN A 85 -22.65 13.50 18.85
C GLN A 85 -24.14 13.13 18.70
N MET A 86 -24.44 11.90 18.26
CA MET A 86 -25.82 11.41 18.14
C MET A 86 -26.57 11.44 19.48
N PHE A 87 -25.94 10.99 20.57
CA PHE A 87 -26.62 10.90 21.87
C PHE A 87 -26.68 12.23 22.62
N LYS A 88 -25.68 13.09 22.46
CA LYS A 88 -25.54 14.32 23.25
C LYS A 88 -25.98 15.58 22.49
N GLY A 89 -26.12 15.52 21.16
CA GLY A 89 -26.54 16.64 20.34
C GLY A 89 -25.62 17.87 20.41
N SER A 90 -24.31 17.66 20.63
CA SER A 90 -23.36 18.76 20.83
C SER A 90 -22.84 19.32 19.50
N GLU A 91 -23.10 20.60 19.25
CA GLU A 91 -22.63 21.32 18.06
C GLU A 91 -21.10 21.50 18.03
N GLU A 92 -20.46 21.69 19.20
CA GLU A 92 -19.00 21.79 19.29
C GLU A 92 -18.28 20.51 18.83
N LEU A 93 -18.83 19.35 19.18
CA LEU A 93 -18.32 18.06 18.73
C LEU A 93 -18.49 17.87 17.21
N ALA A 94 -19.58 18.39 16.64
CA ALA A 94 -19.81 18.35 15.20
C ALA A 94 -18.76 19.16 14.41
N ASP A 95 -18.36 20.33 14.91
CA ASP A 95 -17.36 21.18 14.27
C ASP A 95 -15.95 20.55 14.35
N ILE A 96 -15.59 19.92 15.48
CA ILE A 96 -14.33 19.18 15.61
C ILE A 96 -14.32 17.95 14.67
N LEU A 97 -15.43 17.21 14.60
CA LEU A 97 -15.55 16.02 13.77
C LEU A 97 -15.36 16.35 12.29
N SER A 98 -16.02 17.40 11.81
CA SER A 98 -15.98 17.82 10.41
C SER A 98 -14.64 18.40 9.99
N ARG A 99 -13.91 19.09 10.88
CA ARG A 99 -12.65 19.75 10.53
C ARG A 99 -11.40 18.90 10.66
N VAL A 100 -11.35 17.97 11.62
CA VAL A 100 -10.12 17.25 11.95
C VAL A 100 -10.25 15.76 11.69
N LEU A 101 -11.32 15.15 12.20
CA LEU A 101 -11.44 13.70 12.21
C LEU A 101 -11.98 13.14 10.90
N ALA A 102 -12.76 13.92 10.15
CA ALA A 102 -13.20 13.55 8.82
C ALA A 102 -12.03 13.25 7.86
N TYR A 103 -10.86 13.88 8.06
CA TYR A 103 -9.69 13.68 7.20
C TYR A 103 -8.85 12.44 7.57
N PHE A 104 -9.01 11.91 8.78
CA PHE A 104 -8.18 10.84 9.31
C PHE A 104 -8.27 9.53 8.49
N PRO A 105 -9.46 9.07 8.07
CA PRO A 105 -9.60 7.90 7.20
C PRO A 105 -8.84 8.04 5.88
N TYR A 106 -8.79 9.24 5.28
CA TYR A 106 -8.08 9.49 4.04
C TYR A 106 -6.55 9.38 4.22
N PHE A 107 -6.02 9.85 5.36
CA PHE A 107 -4.60 9.64 5.68
C PHE A 107 -4.25 8.16 5.86
N GLN A 108 -5.17 7.38 6.42
CA GLN A 108 -4.98 5.94 6.54
C GLN A 108 -4.83 5.25 5.17
N GLU A 109 -5.65 5.62 4.17
CA GLU A 109 -5.52 5.08 2.81
C GLU A 109 -4.17 5.43 2.17
N LEU A 110 -3.65 6.63 2.44
CA LEU A 110 -2.32 7.05 2.00
C LEU A 110 -1.20 6.26 2.69
N ILE A 111 -1.35 5.92 3.97
CA ILE A 111 -0.32 5.22 4.77
C ILE A 111 -0.26 3.72 4.45
N LEU A 112 -1.38 3.09 4.11
CA LEU A 112 -1.47 1.66 3.79
C LEU A 112 -0.40 1.13 2.81
N PRO A 113 -0.18 1.75 1.63
CA PRO A 113 0.84 1.29 0.70
C PRO A 113 2.26 1.38 1.27
N PHE A 114 2.57 2.39 2.09
CA PHE A 114 3.89 2.52 2.72
C PHE A 114 4.14 1.42 3.74
N VAL A 115 3.12 1.10 4.54
CA VAL A 115 3.16 0.00 5.50
C VAL A 115 3.31 -1.33 4.77
N ALA A 116 2.56 -1.56 3.70
CA ALA A 116 2.70 -2.77 2.89
C ALA A 116 4.11 -2.91 2.30
N ILE A 117 4.70 -1.83 1.80
CA ILE A 117 6.07 -1.81 1.26
C ILE A 117 7.11 -2.04 2.36
N LEU A 118 6.91 -1.50 3.57
CA LEU A 118 7.83 -1.64 4.70
C LEU A 118 7.98 -3.10 5.13
N TYR A 119 6.86 -3.84 5.17
CA TYR A 119 6.85 -5.25 5.61
C TYR A 119 7.08 -6.27 4.48
N MET A 120 7.02 -5.87 3.21
CA MET A 120 7.30 -6.71 2.03
C MET A 120 8.59 -6.31 1.30
N PRO A 121 9.79 -6.66 1.82
CA PRO A 121 11.07 -6.28 1.21
C PRO A 121 11.27 -6.86 -0.20
N GLU A 122 10.62 -7.99 -0.50
CA GLU A 122 10.63 -8.63 -1.82
C GLU A 122 9.93 -7.75 -2.88
N ILE A 123 8.85 -7.06 -2.48
CA ILE A 123 8.12 -6.13 -3.35
C ILE A 123 8.86 -4.81 -3.43
N LYS A 124 9.44 -4.33 -2.31
CA LYS A 124 10.28 -3.12 -2.30
C LYS A 124 11.38 -3.18 -3.37
N GLY A 125 12.09 -4.31 -3.47
CA GLY A 125 13.11 -4.51 -4.49
C GLY A 125 12.57 -4.45 -5.93
N LYS A 126 11.42 -5.08 -6.17
CA LYS A 126 10.75 -5.07 -7.49
C LYS A 126 10.17 -3.70 -7.85
N LEU A 127 9.62 -2.97 -6.87
CA LEU A 127 9.06 -1.64 -7.04
C LEU A 127 10.15 -0.62 -7.35
N ILE A 128 11.27 -0.65 -6.59
CA ILE A 128 12.45 0.16 -6.89
C ILE A 128 12.99 -0.19 -8.28
N ALA A 129 13.06 -1.49 -8.61
CA ALA A 129 13.48 -1.92 -9.93
C ALA A 129 12.57 -1.34 -11.02
N LEU A 130 11.23 -1.38 -10.85
CA LEU A 130 10.25 -0.80 -11.77
C LEU A 130 10.36 0.72 -11.90
N CYS A 131 10.57 1.45 -10.80
CA CYS A 131 10.75 2.90 -10.82
C CYS A 131 12.10 3.32 -11.46
N VAL A 132 13.15 2.50 -11.30
CA VAL A 132 14.51 2.79 -11.84
C VAL A 132 14.69 2.24 -13.27
N PHE A 133 13.92 1.22 -13.66
CA PHE A 133 13.97 0.60 -15.00
C PHE A 133 13.81 1.59 -16.16
N PRO A 134 12.82 2.51 -16.17
CA PRO A 134 12.67 3.46 -17.27
C PRO A 134 13.91 4.36 -17.40
N CYS A 135 14.48 4.84 -16.30
CA CYS A 135 15.69 5.68 -16.33
C CYS A 135 16.93 4.94 -16.86
N ARG A 136 17.11 3.66 -16.51
CA ARG A 136 18.23 2.86 -17.02
C ARG A 136 18.08 2.49 -18.50
N ASN A 137 16.87 2.18 -18.95
CA ASN A 137 16.62 1.84 -20.36
C ASN A 137 16.71 3.05 -21.29
N LEU A 138 16.31 4.25 -20.83
CA LEU A 138 16.51 5.49 -21.58
C LEU A 138 18.00 5.77 -21.82
N LYS A 139 18.85 5.60 -20.80
CA LYS A 139 20.30 5.81 -20.92
C LYS A 139 20.95 4.82 -21.90
N ARG A 140 20.53 3.55 -21.90
CA ARG A 140 21.00 2.52 -22.85
C ARG A 140 20.56 2.77 -24.28
N ARG A 141 19.31 3.18 -24.51
CA ARG A 141 18.83 3.54 -25.86
C ARG A 141 19.60 4.71 -26.43
N HIS A 142 19.93 5.70 -25.60
CA HIS A 142 20.68 6.87 -26.05
C HIS A 142 22.13 6.51 -26.43
N GLN A 143 22.82 5.67 -25.64
CA GLN A 143 24.17 5.18 -25.98
C GLN A 143 24.18 4.34 -27.27
N ASN A 144 23.21 3.45 -27.45
CA ASN A 144 23.12 2.64 -28.67
C ASN A 144 22.82 3.50 -29.92
N GLN A 145 22.01 4.55 -29.80
CA GLN A 145 21.79 5.47 -30.93
C GLN A 145 23.06 6.25 -31.30
N VAL A 146 23.84 6.73 -30.33
CA VAL A 146 25.09 7.45 -30.61
C VAL A 146 26.11 6.55 -31.30
N GLN A 147 26.22 5.28 -30.90
CA GLN A 147 27.10 4.32 -31.58
C GLN A 147 26.69 4.03 -33.02
N VAL A 148 25.39 3.86 -33.30
CA VAL A 148 24.90 3.60 -34.67
C VAL A 148 25.16 4.79 -35.59
N ILE A 149 24.96 6.02 -35.11
CA ILE A 149 25.24 7.24 -35.88
C ILE A 149 26.74 7.35 -36.20
N HIS A 150 27.61 7.05 -35.24
CA HIS A 150 29.05 7.10 -35.43
C HIS A 150 29.57 6.04 -36.42
N LEU A 151 28.92 4.87 -36.47
CA LEU A 151 29.21 3.79 -37.42
C LEU A 151 28.73 4.12 -38.84
N GLN A 152 27.59 4.79 -39.01
CA GLN A 152 27.13 5.27 -40.32
C GLN A 152 28.02 6.39 -40.89
N GLN A 153 28.56 7.26 -40.03
CA GLN A 153 29.48 8.31 -40.47
C GLN A 153 30.84 7.74 -40.91
N THR A 154 31.38 6.73 -40.25
CA THR A 154 32.64 6.10 -40.69
C THR A 154 32.48 5.29 -41.99
N THR A 155 31.35 4.63 -42.20
CA THR A 155 31.08 3.88 -43.45
C THR A 155 30.86 4.81 -44.65
N SER A 156 30.14 5.92 -44.48
CA SER A 156 29.98 6.93 -45.54
C SER A 156 31.31 7.61 -45.90
N HIS A 157 32.17 7.88 -44.92
CA HIS A 157 33.50 8.43 -45.18
C HIS A 157 34.41 7.45 -45.93
N PHE A 158 34.31 6.14 -45.65
CA PHE A 158 35.05 5.11 -46.38
C PHE A 158 34.59 4.97 -47.83
N GLN A 159 33.28 5.00 -48.09
CA GLN A 159 32.75 4.96 -49.46
C GLN A 159 33.19 6.16 -50.29
N SER A 160 33.24 7.37 -49.71
CA SER A 160 33.70 8.57 -50.43
C SER A 160 35.17 8.50 -50.89
N ARG A 161 36.05 7.86 -50.10
CA ARG A 161 37.47 7.68 -50.46
C ARG A 161 37.71 6.63 -51.53
N ILE A 162 36.86 5.61 -51.61
CA ILE A 162 36.98 4.55 -52.64
C ILE A 162 36.59 5.09 -54.02
N VAL A 163 35.66 6.04 -54.07
CA VAL A 163 35.21 6.66 -55.34
C VAL A 163 36.22 7.67 -55.89
N SER A 164 37.05 8.32 -55.07
CA SER A 164 38.07 9.27 -55.55
C SER A 164 39.38 8.64 -56.04
N HIS A 165 39.50 7.31 -55.99
CA HIS A 165 40.67 6.56 -56.44
C HIS A 165 40.40 5.68 -57.68
N ARG A 166 39.23 5.85 -58.30
CA ARG A 166 38.94 5.40 -59.67
C ARG A 166 38.91 6.60 -60.60
#